data_AF-A0A672NFV5-F1
#
_entry.id   AF-A0A672NFV5-F1
#
_cell.length_a   1.000
_cell.length_b   1.000
_cell.length_c   1.000
_cell.angle_alpha   90.00
_cell.angle_beta   90.00
_cell.angle_gamma   90.00
#
_symmetry.space_group_name_H-M   'P 1'
#
loop_
_entity.id
_entity.type
_entity.pdbx_description
1 polymer ?
#
loop_
_entity_poly.entity_id
_entity_poly.type
_entity_poly.pdbx_seq_one_letter_code
_entity_poly.pdbx_strand_id
1 'polypeptide(L)' 'MVGVIILYDHVHPNGAFNKSSKIDMKGCIKVLKDQPADNVEGLLNALKFTTKHLNDESTPKNIRTMLQ' A
#
# COMPACT_ATOMS: atom_id res chain seq x y z
N MET A 1 -2.40 9.67 -5.92
CA MET A 1 -2.67 8.80 -4.76
C MET A 1 -1.48 7.94 -4.37
N VAL A 2 -0.99 7.03 -5.23
CA VAL A 2 0.07 6.06 -4.85
C VAL A 2 1.38 6.72 -4.40
N GLY A 3 1.87 7.74 -5.13
CA GLY A 3 3.10 8.44 -4.73
C GLY A 3 3.06 9.01 -3.30
N VAL A 4 1.95 9.63 -2.90
CA VAL A 4 1.83 10.18 -1.53
C VAL A 4 1.69 9.10 -0.45
N ILE A 5 1.14 7.93 -0.79
CA ILE A 5 1.13 6.76 0.11
C ILE A 5 2.56 6.28 0.37
N ILE A 6 3.36 6.14 -0.70
CA ILE A 6 4.76 5.70 -0.59
C ILE A 6 5.57 6.71 0.21
N LEU A 7 5.39 8.00 -0.03
CA LEU A 7 6.04 9.04 0.76
C LEU A 7 5.63 8.95 2.22
N TYR A 8 4.33 8.91 2.53
CA TYR A 8 3.83 8.78 3.90
C TYR A 8 4.42 7.55 4.60
N ASP A 9 4.50 6.42 3.90
CA ASP A 9 5.09 5.21 4.44
C ASP A 9 6.56 5.37 4.83
N HIS A 10 7.32 6.27 4.20
CA HIS A 10 8.71 6.55 4.56
C HIS A 10 8.87 7.56 5.69
N VAL A 11 8.04 8.62 5.72
CA VAL A 11 8.17 9.71 6.71
C VAL A 11 7.42 9.44 8.02
N HIS A 12 6.31 8.69 7.99
CA HIS A 12 5.55 8.41 9.20
C HIS A 12 6.22 7.28 10.01
N PRO A 13 6.45 7.44 11.34
CA PRO A 13 7.21 6.46 12.14
C PRO A 13 6.66 5.03 12.08
N ASN A 14 5.33 4.91 12.01
CA ASN A 14 4.64 3.61 11.98
C ASN A 14 4.29 3.15 10.56
N GLY A 15 4.62 3.92 9.53
CA GLY A 15 4.28 3.62 8.14
C GLY A 15 2.80 3.80 7.77
N ALA A 16 2.50 3.54 6.50
CA ALA A 16 1.17 3.62 5.91
C ALA A 16 0.31 2.38 6.20
N PHE A 17 0.95 1.23 6.45
CA PHE A 17 0.30 -0.08 6.56
C PHE A 17 -0.13 -0.47 7.99
N ASN A 18 0.28 0.30 8.99
CA ASN A 18 -0.12 0.05 10.38
C ASN A 18 -1.63 0.27 10.57
N LYS A 19 -2.27 -0.53 11.43
CA LYS A 19 -3.69 -0.41 11.76
C LYS A 19 -4.09 0.97 12.29
N SER A 20 -3.18 1.69 12.94
CA SER A 20 -3.41 3.05 13.44
C SER A 20 -3.17 4.14 12.39
N SER A 21 -2.78 3.77 11.16
CA SER A 21 -2.58 4.71 10.05
C SER A 21 -3.90 5.38 9.69
N LYS A 22 -3.84 6.67 9.33
CA LYS A 22 -5.00 7.42 8.81
C LYS A 22 -5.28 7.10 7.34
N ILE A 23 -4.42 6.33 6.68
CA ILE A 23 -4.59 5.92 5.29
C ILE A 23 -5.38 4.61 5.25
N ASP A 24 -6.54 4.62 4.59
CA ASP A 24 -7.28 3.40 4.28
C ASP A 24 -6.60 2.63 3.14
N MET A 25 -5.55 1.87 3.49
CA MET A 25 -4.81 1.07 2.51
C MET A 25 -5.69 0.03 1.80
N LYS A 26 -6.70 -0.52 2.48
CA LYS A 26 -7.59 -1.52 1.89
C LYS A 26 -8.43 -0.89 0.78
N GLY A 27 -9.00 0.29 1.06
CA GLY A 27 -9.75 1.09 0.10
C GLY A 27 -8.88 1.50 -1.09
N CYS A 28 -7.67 2.02 -0.84
CA CYS A 28 -6.76 2.43 -1.90
C CYS A 28 -6.38 1.27 -2.84
N ILE A 29 -6.06 0.08 -2.30
CA ILE A 29 -5.72 -1.09 -3.13
C ILE A 29 -6.93 -1.58 -3.92
N LYS A 30 -8.14 -1.56 -3.34
CA LYS A 30 -9.38 -1.87 -4.07
C LYS A 30 -9.58 -0.95 -5.27
N VAL A 31 -9.49 0.37 -5.05
CA VAL A 31 -9.65 1.35 -6.13
C VAL A 31 -8.66 1.08 -7.28
N LEU A 32 -7.41 0.70 -6.96
CA LEU A 32 -6.43 0.33 -7.98
C LEU A 32 -6.83 -0.96 -8.72
N LYS A 33 -7.30 -2.00 -8.01
CA LYS A 33 -7.73 -3.26 -8.62
C LYS A 33 -9.00 -3.13 -9.47
N ASP A 34 -9.83 -2.13 -9.21
CA ASP A 34 -11.04 -1.85 -9.98
C ASP A 34 -10.74 -1.13 -11.32
N GLN A 35 -9.50 -0.70 -11.55
CA GLN A 35 -9.06 -0.13 -12.82
C GLN A 35 -8.52 -1.20 -13.80
N PRO A 36 -8.49 -0.92 -15.12
CA PRO A 36 -7.89 -1.81 -16.10
C PRO A 36 -6.43 -2.16 -15.74
N ALA A 37 -6.09 -3.45 -15.75
CA ALA A 37 -4.81 -3.99 -15.26
C ALA A 37 -3.60 -3.32 -15.92
N ASP A 38 -3.66 -3.09 -17.23
CA ASP A 38 -2.59 -2.49 -18.04
C ASP A 38 -2.14 -1.11 -17.53
N ASN A 39 -3.04 -0.38 -16.87
CA ASN A 39 -2.78 0.97 -16.38
C ASN A 39 -2.31 1.02 -14.92
N VAL A 40 -2.48 -0.06 -14.15
CA VAL A 40 -2.27 -0.06 -12.68
C VAL A 40 -1.22 -1.04 -12.21
N GLU A 41 -0.75 -1.96 -13.05
CA GLU A 41 0.28 -2.93 -12.67
C GLU A 41 1.55 -2.24 -12.13
N GLY A 42 2.03 -1.19 -12.81
CA GLY A 42 3.17 -0.39 -12.34
C GLY A 42 2.94 0.28 -10.99
N LEU A 43 1.71 0.70 -10.71
CA LEU A 43 1.33 1.33 -9.44
C LEU A 43 1.22 0.31 -8.30
N LEU A 44 0.71 -0.88 -8.59
CA LEU A 44 0.69 -2.00 -7.63
C LEU A 44 2.10 -2.49 -7.32
N ASN A 45 2.97 -2.57 -8.33
CA ASN A 45 4.39 -2.90 -8.16
C ASN A 45 5.13 -1.84 -7.34
N ALA A 46 4.83 -0.55 -7.55
CA ALA A 46 5.39 0.52 -6.71
C ALA A 46 4.98 0.35 -5.24
N LEU A 47 3.73 -0.01 -4.95
CA LEU A 47 3.29 -0.34 -3.58
C LEU A 47 3.93 -1.62 -3.04
N LYS A 48 4.32 -2.58 -3.89
CA LYS A 48 4.92 -3.85 -3.47
C LYS A 48 6.41 -3.73 -3.15
N PHE A 49 7.14 -2.96 -3.97
CA PHE A 49 8.60 -2.96 -3.96
C PHE A 49 9.22 -1.69 -3.41
N THR A 50 8.49 -0.57 -3.43
CA THR A 50 9.05 0.72 -3.00
C THR A 50 8.65 1.07 -1.57
N THR A 51 7.61 0.47 -0.99
CA THR A 51 7.19 0.76 0.39
C THR A 51 8.12 0.15 1.43
N LYS A 52 8.30 0.86 2.55
CA LYS A 52 9.17 0.47 3.66
C LYS A 52 8.52 -0.55 4.59
N HIS A 53 7.24 -0.36 4.97
CA HIS A 53 6.64 -1.13 6.08
C HIS A 53 5.69 -2.27 5.63
N LEU A 54 5.53 -2.52 4.33
CA LEU A 54 4.64 -3.59 3.83
C LEU A 54 4.95 -4.97 4.44
N ASN A 55 6.23 -5.26 4.65
CA ASN A 55 6.71 -6.56 5.14
C ASN A 55 6.87 -6.63 6.67
N ASP A 56 6.54 -5.57 7.41
CA ASP A 56 6.63 -5.51 8.87
C ASP A 56 5.56 -6.36 9.55
N GLU A 57 5.88 -7.10 10.61
CA GLU A 57 4.93 -7.97 11.32
C GLU A 57 3.64 -7.25 11.78
N SER A 58 3.72 -5.93 11.98
CA SER A 58 2.58 -5.08 12.33
C SER A 58 1.56 -4.90 11.18
N THR A 59 1.98 -5.13 9.93
CA THR A 59 1.16 -5.00 8.73
C THR A 59 0.12 -6.13 8.67
N PRO A 60 -1.18 -5.81 8.56
CA PRO A 60 -2.25 -6.81 8.47
C PRO A 60 -2.07 -7.80 7.33
N LYS A 61 -2.17 -9.11 7.62
CA LYS A 61 -2.01 -10.20 6.64
C LYS A 61 -2.91 -10.04 5.41
N ASN A 62 -4.14 -9.58 5.60
CA ASN A 62 -5.09 -9.36 4.51
C ASN A 62 -4.59 -8.31 3.49
N ILE A 63 -3.93 -7.24 3.95
CA ILE A 63 -3.37 -6.21 3.06
C ILE A 63 -2.20 -6.78 2.26
N ARG A 64 -1.33 -7.59 2.90
CA ARG A 64 -0.24 -8.26 2.19
C ARG A 64 -0.75 -9.18 1.10
N THR A 65 -1.76 -10.01 1.39
CA THR A 65 -2.37 -10.91 0.40
C THR A 65 -3.03 -10.15 -0.76
N MET A 66 -3.47 -8.91 -0.55
CA MET A 66 -4.00 -8.10 -1.65
C MET A 66 -2.92 -7.60 -2.62
N LEU A 67 -1.65 -7.56 -2.21
CA LEU A 67 -0.50 -7.13 -3.04
C LEU A 67 0.42 -8.30 -3.43
N GLN A 68 0.17 -9.51 -2.93
CA GLN A 68 0.81 -10.75 -3.35
C GLN A 68 0.23 -11.21 -4.68
#